data_AF-A0A443L3I1-F1
#
_entry.id   AF-A0A443L3I1-F1
#
_cell.length_a   1.000
_cell.length_b   1.000
_cell.length_c   1.000
_cell.angle_alpha   90.00
_cell.angle_beta   90.00
_cell.angle_gamma   90.00
#
_symmetry.space_group_name_H-M   'P 1'
#
loop_
_entity.id
_entity.type
_entity.pdbx_description
1 polymer ?
#
loop_
_entity_poly.entity_id
_entity_poly.type
_entity_poly.pdbx_seq_one_letter_code
_entity_poly.pdbx_strand_id
1 'polypeptide(L)'
;MMKQTRCYGCDKPIEPEWLPVGEFIVCDECSSDTDKLSVEKLQEQLNTAKKYIEHVIGTIKHDGHLGTIQTDWILPDLEKALAAIGGDDE
;
A
#
# COMPACT_ATOMS: atom_id res chain seq x y z
N MET A 1 -41.93 -5.85 -17.10
CA MET A 1 -40.94 -6.91 -17.36
C MET A 1 -39.73 -6.61 -16.50
N MET A 2 -39.49 -7.40 -15.44
CA MET A 2 -38.24 -7.32 -14.67
C MET A 2 -37.14 -7.94 -15.53
N LYS A 3 -36.02 -7.25 -15.70
CA LYS A 3 -34.84 -7.78 -16.41
C LYS A 3 -33.83 -8.15 -15.35
N GLN A 4 -33.36 -9.40 -15.39
CA GLN A 4 -32.30 -9.88 -14.51
C GLN A 4 -31.05 -9.01 -14.67
N THR A 5 -30.58 -8.41 -13.58
CA THR A 5 -29.33 -7.64 -13.54
C THR A 5 -28.14 -8.59 -13.62
N ARG A 6 -27.22 -8.34 -14.56
CA ARG A 6 -26.03 -9.15 -14.77
C ARG A 6 -24.79 -8.33 -14.45
N CYS A 7 -23.79 -9.00 -13.90
CA CYS A 7 -22.48 -8.43 -13.71
C CYS A 7 -21.85 -8.07 -15.06
N TYR A 8 -21.30 -6.87 -15.19
CA TYR A 8 -20.60 -6.48 -16.41
C TYR A 8 -19.28 -7.25 -16.62
N GLY A 9 -18.60 -7.63 -15.55
CA GLY A 9 -17.28 -8.29 -15.62
C GLY A 9 -17.32 -9.78 -15.95
N CYS A 10 -18.36 -10.50 -15.50
CA CYS A 10 -18.43 -11.97 -15.64
C CYS A 10 -19.78 -12.49 -16.14
N ASP A 11 -20.70 -11.59 -16.52
CA ASP A 11 -22.03 -11.94 -17.03
C ASP A 11 -22.90 -12.79 -16.07
N LYS A 12 -22.48 -13.01 -14.81
CA LYS A 12 -23.27 -13.75 -13.81
C LYS A 12 -24.47 -12.92 -13.34
N PRO A 13 -25.63 -13.56 -13.06
CA PRO A 13 -26.77 -12.89 -12.46
C PRO A 13 -26.42 -12.39 -11.05
N ILE A 14 -26.88 -11.19 -10.69
CA ILE A 14 -26.67 -10.58 -9.36
C ILE A 14 -27.98 -10.66 -8.57
N GLU A 15 -27.90 -11.18 -7.34
CA GLU A 15 -29.03 -11.24 -6.40
C GLU A 15 -28.83 -10.21 -5.27
N PRO A 16 -29.88 -9.50 -4.79
CA PRO A 16 -31.28 -9.57 -5.23
C PRO A 16 -31.64 -8.67 -6.44
N GLU A 17 -32.73 -9.05 -7.10
CA GLU A 17 -33.33 -8.52 -8.35
C GLU A 17 -33.73 -7.01 -8.36
N TRP A 18 -33.56 -6.26 -7.27
CA TRP A 18 -34.20 -4.95 -7.09
C TRP A 18 -33.28 -3.74 -7.29
N LEU A 19 -32.38 -3.78 -8.29
CA LEU A 19 -31.51 -2.64 -8.58
C LEU A 19 -32.05 -1.81 -9.74
N PRO A 20 -32.02 -0.47 -9.66
CA PRO A 20 -32.55 0.40 -10.70
C PRO A 20 -31.86 0.15 -12.04
N VAL A 21 -32.66 -0.04 -13.09
CA VAL A 21 -32.19 -0.29 -14.45
C VAL A 21 -31.38 0.93 -14.92
N GLY A 22 -30.06 0.76 -15.05
CA GLY A 22 -29.15 1.82 -15.49
C GLY A 22 -27.81 1.87 -14.76
N GLU A 23 -27.66 1.13 -13.66
CA GLU A 23 -26.41 1.06 -12.92
C GLU A 23 -25.52 -0.08 -13.41
N PHE A 24 -24.26 0.23 -13.69
CA PHE A 24 -23.25 -0.75 -14.08
C PHE A 24 -22.74 -1.44 -12.81
N ILE A 25 -22.98 -2.75 -12.68
CA ILE A 25 -22.63 -3.50 -11.48
C ILE A 25 -21.53 -4.50 -11.80
N VAL A 26 -20.47 -4.45 -11.01
CA VAL A 26 -19.37 -5.43 -11.01
C VAL A 26 -19.55 -6.30 -9.77
N CYS A 27 -19.50 -7.62 -9.95
CA CYS A 27 -19.64 -8.58 -8.87
C CYS A 27 -18.44 -8.52 -7.92
N ASP A 28 -18.60 -8.87 -6.65
CA ASP A 28 -17.50 -8.89 -5.67
C ASP A 28 -16.31 -9.74 -6.15
N GLU A 29 -16.59 -10.92 -6.71
CA GLU A 29 -15.60 -11.82 -7.35
C GLU A 29 -14.88 -11.18 -8.56
N CYS A 30 -15.53 -10.22 -9.21
CA CYS A 30 -15.00 -9.47 -10.33
C CYS A 30 -14.26 -8.19 -9.88
N SER A 31 -14.42 -7.81 -8.61
CA SER A 31 -13.97 -6.56 -8.01
C SER A 31 -12.61 -6.69 -7.32
N SER A 32 -11.67 -7.34 -8.01
CA SER A 32 -10.22 -7.22 -7.77
C SER A 32 -9.59 -8.18 -6.76
N ASP A 33 -9.18 -9.35 -7.23
CA ASP A 33 -8.00 -10.06 -6.72
C ASP A 33 -6.68 -9.28 -6.94
N THR A 34 -6.73 -8.17 -7.69
CA THR A 34 -5.57 -7.35 -8.04
C THR A 34 -5.08 -6.47 -6.87
N ASP A 35 -5.93 -6.19 -5.89
CA ASP A 35 -5.59 -5.26 -4.79
C ASP A 35 -4.84 -5.93 -3.64
N LYS A 36 -5.25 -7.13 -3.21
CA LYS A 36 -4.67 -7.77 -2.02
C LYS A 36 -3.22 -8.21 -2.20
N LEU A 37 -2.92 -8.84 -3.34
CA LEU A 37 -1.57 -9.32 -3.66
C LEU A 37 -0.58 -8.17 -3.92
N SER A 38 -1.12 -6.99 -4.28
CA SER A 38 -0.36 -5.76 -4.48
C SER A 38 -0.03 -5.08 -3.16
N VAL A 39 -0.97 -5.05 -2.20
CA VAL A 39 -0.72 -4.50 -0.86
C VAL A 39 0.35 -5.29 -0.11
N GLU A 40 0.32 -6.63 -0.16
CA GLU A 40 1.34 -7.47 0.51
C GLU A 40 2.75 -7.21 -0.04
N LYS A 41 2.88 -7.10 -1.36
CA LYS A 41 4.17 -6.77 -2.02
C LYS A 41 4.65 -5.35 -1.72
N LEU A 42 3.73 -4.39 -1.61
CA LEU A 42 4.07 -3.01 -1.23
C LEU A 42 4.53 -2.95 0.23
N GLN A 43 3.87 -3.68 1.12
CA GLN A 43 4.26 -3.77 2.53
C GLN A 43 5.65 -4.42 2.70
N GLU A 44 5.96 -5.47 1.95
CA GLU A 44 7.29 -6.10 1.97
C GLU A 44 8.40 -5.14 1.50
N GLN A 45 8.14 -4.35 0.46
CA GLN A 45 9.06 -3.32 -0.03
C GLN A 45 9.26 -2.20 1.01
N LEU A 46 8.19 -1.74 1.66
CA LEU A 46 8.27 -0.74 2.73
C LEU A 46 9.07 -1.26 3.94
N ASN A 47 8.83 -2.49 4.37
CA ASN A 47 9.58 -3.14 5.45
C ASN A 47 11.08 -3.26 5.13
N THR A 48 11.39 -3.53 3.86
CA THR A 48 12.77 -3.62 3.36
C THR A 48 13.43 -2.24 3.37
N ALA A 49 12.76 -1.22 2.84
CA ALA A 49 13.25 0.16 2.87
C ALA A 49 13.48 0.66 4.31
N LYS A 50 12.55 0.36 5.23
CA LYS A 50 12.66 0.67 6.67
C LYS A 50 13.96 0.12 7.26
N LYS A 51 14.24 -1.17 7.07
CA LYS A 51 15.47 -1.82 7.57
C LYS A 51 16.74 -1.16 7.05
N TYR A 52 16.78 -0.78 5.78
CA TYR A 52 17.94 -0.10 5.21
C TYR A 52 18.15 1.28 5.84
N ILE A 53 17.07 2.05 6.05
CA ILE A 53 17.14 3.37 6.70
C ILE A 53 17.60 3.24 8.16
N GLU A 54 17.06 2.29 8.92
CA GLU A 54 17.47 2.00 10.30
C GLU A 54 18.96 1.66 10.38
N HIS A 55 19.46 0.84 9.45
CA HIS A 55 20.86 0.47 9.40
C HIS A 55 21.76 1.68 9.13
N VAL A 56 21.40 2.52 8.16
CA VAL A 56 22.15 3.74 7.84
C VAL A 56 22.17 4.72 9.01
N ILE A 57 21.03 4.95 9.67
CA ILE A 57 20.94 5.78 10.89
C ILE A 57 21.83 5.20 11.99
N GLY A 58 21.81 3.88 12.20
CA GLY A 58 22.64 3.20 13.20
C GLY A 58 24.13 3.39 12.94
N THR A 59 24.57 3.21 11.69
CA THR A 59 25.97 3.46 11.28
C THR A 59 26.38 4.92 11.50
N ILE A 60 25.53 5.87 11.09
CA ILE A 60 25.78 7.30 11.28
C ILE A 60 25.91 7.64 12.78
N LYS A 61 25.01 7.14 13.62
CA LYS A 61 25.03 7.40 15.06
C LYS A 61 26.21 6.75 15.78
N HIS A 62 26.64 5.57 15.32
CA HIS A 62 27.78 4.87 15.90
C HIS A 62 29.11 5.50 15.50
N ASP A 63 29.30 5.76 14.21
CA ASP A 63 30.59 6.22 13.67
C ASP A 63 30.70 7.75 13.63
N GLY A 64 29.59 8.48 13.67
CA GLY A 64 29.53 9.94 13.54
C GLY A 64 29.78 10.46 12.12
N HIS A 65 30.07 9.56 11.16
CA HIS A 65 30.35 9.90 9.76
C HIS A 65 30.07 8.73 8.82
N LEU A 66 29.64 9.05 7.59
CA LEU A 66 29.58 8.11 6.46
C LEU A 66 30.85 8.30 5.62
N GLY A 67 31.94 7.65 6.02
CA GLY A 67 33.25 7.88 5.39
C GLY A 67 33.75 9.32 5.59
N THR A 68 33.90 10.09 4.53
CA THR A 68 34.38 11.49 4.62
C THR A 68 33.27 12.54 4.68
N ILE A 69 32.00 12.11 4.65
CA ILE A 69 30.84 13.02 4.56
C ILE A 69 30.30 13.30 5.97
N GLN A 70 30.15 14.59 6.32
CA GLN A 70 29.40 15.01 7.51
C GLN A 70 27.94 14.63 7.37
N THR A 71 27.40 13.99 8.39
CA THR A 71 26.06 13.37 8.36
C THR A 71 25.04 14.09 9.26
N ASP A 72 25.45 15.14 9.97
CA ASP A 72 24.56 15.96 10.79
C ASP A 72 23.33 16.51 10.05
N TRP A 73 23.48 16.85 8.77
CA TRP A 73 22.39 17.39 7.97
C TRP A 73 21.47 16.31 7.39
N ILE A 74 21.94 15.07 7.23
CA ILE A 74 21.18 13.98 6.59
C ILE A 74 20.45 13.09 7.60
N LEU A 75 20.98 13.01 8.83
CA LEU A 75 20.37 12.26 9.93
C LEU A 75 18.90 12.66 10.20
N PRO A 76 18.52 13.96 10.32
CA PRO A 76 17.14 14.33 10.57
C PRO A 76 16.19 13.96 9.43
N ASP A 77 16.65 14.01 8.17
CA ASP A 77 15.84 13.59 7.02
C ASP A 77 15.60 12.07 7.01
N LEU A 78 16.61 11.28 7.41
CA LEU A 78 16.48 9.83 7.56
C LEU A 78 15.52 9.45 8.69
N GLU A 79 15.59 10.13 9.84
CA GLU A 79 14.66 9.91 10.96
C GLU A 79 13.22 10.25 10.56
N LYS A 80 13.03 11.33 9.80
CA LYS A 80 11.71 11.71 9.26
C LYS A 80 11.18 10.70 8.25
N ALA A 81 12.03 10.19 7.36
CA ALA A 81 11.64 9.14 6.41
C ALA A 81 11.24 7.86 7.14
N LEU A 82 11.96 7.50 8.21
CA LEU A 82 11.65 6.32 9.01
C LEU A 82 10.27 6.45 9.70
N ALA A 83 9.99 7.62 10.29
CA ALA A 83 8.69 7.91 10.89
C ALA A 83 7.55 7.85 9.86
N ALA A 84 7.75 8.43 8.66
CA ALA A 84 6.76 8.41 7.60
C ALA A 84 6.46 7.00 7.07
N ILE A 85 7.44 6.08 7.05
CA ILE A 85 7.26 4.69 6.63
C ILE A 85 6.61 3.84 7.73
N GLY A 86 6.88 4.15 9.00
CA GLY A 86 6.26 3.46 10.14
C GLY A 86 4.76 3.67 10.21
N GLY A 87 4.25 4.79 9.68
CA GLY A 87 2.95 5.32 10.07
C GLY A 87 3.00 5.77 11.53
N ASP A 88 2.25 6.80 11.90
CA ASP A 88 2.06 7.13 13.31
C ASP A 88 1.60 5.85 14.06
N ASP A 89 2.48 5.30 14.90
CA ASP A 89 2.12 4.39 15.99
C ASP A 89 1.28 5.22 16.98
N GLU A 90 -0.01 5.43 16.66
CA GLU A 90 -1.06 5.91 17.59
C GLU A 90 -2.23 4.91 17.64
#